data_AF-A0A257PKZ6-F1
#
_entry.id   AF-A0A257PKZ6-F1
#
_cell.length_a   1.000
_cell.length_b   1.000
_cell.length_c   1.000
_cell.angle_alpha   90.00
_cell.angle_beta   90.00
_cell.angle_gamma   90.00
#
_symmetry.space_group_name_H-M   'P 1'
#
loop_
_entity.id
_entity.type
_entity.pdbx_description
1 polymer ?
#
loop_
_entity_poly.entity_id
_entity_poly.type
_entity_poly.pdbx_seq_one_letter_code
_entity_poly.pdbx_strand_id
1 'polypeptide(L)'
;MMRALKIATIVMGVLIVGGTMALIIVVARRSATPTVAALPASMSATLDEPVGTRIAGIAAVQDRLAVQLQGGGTDRVVLIDPRTGSVAGRISLAR
;
A
#
# COMPACT_ATOMS: atom_id res chain seq x y z
N MET A 1 -5.02 -39.36 -33.92
CA MET A 1 -3.97 -38.56 -33.23
C MET A 1 -4.22 -37.05 -33.29
N MET A 2 -4.47 -36.43 -34.45
CA MET A 2 -4.64 -34.96 -34.58
C MET A 2 -5.77 -34.32 -33.74
N ARG A 3 -6.86 -35.06 -33.47
CA ARG A 3 -7.97 -34.54 -32.65
C ARG A 3 -7.56 -34.28 -31.20
N ALA A 4 -6.74 -35.16 -30.62
CA ALA A 4 -6.25 -35.01 -29.25
C ALA A 4 -5.34 -33.78 -29.11
N LEU A 5 -4.44 -33.56 -30.07
CA LEU A 5 -3.56 -32.39 -30.07
C LEU A 5 -4.38 -31.09 -30.17
N LYS A 6 -5.37 -31.03 -31.06
CA LYS A 6 -6.24 -29.86 -31.22
C LYS A 6 -7.03 -29.55 -29.94
N ILE A 7 -7.54 -30.57 -29.26
CA ILE A 7 -8.23 -30.39 -27.97
C ILE A 7 -7.27 -29.85 -26.92
N ALA A 8 -6.07 -30.42 -26.80
CA ALA A 8 -5.07 -29.95 -25.84
C ALA A 8 -4.70 -28.48 -26.07
N THR A 9 -4.53 -28.05 -27.33
CA THR A 9 -4.24 -26.65 -27.66
C THR A 9 -5.40 -25.72 -27.30
N ILE A 10 -6.64 -26.12 -27.57
CA ILE A 10 -7.82 -25.33 -27.22
C ILE A 10 -7.91 -25.17 -25.70
N VAL A 11 -7.73 -26.26 -24.94
CA VAL A 11 -7.75 -26.23 -23.47
C VAL A 11 -6.65 -25.31 -22.94
N MET A 12 -5.43 -25.44 -23.45
CA MET A 12 -4.30 -24.61 -23.04
C MET A 12 -4.56 -23.12 -23.33
N GLY A 13 -5.10 -22.79 -24.51
CA GLY A 13 -5.47 -21.42 -24.86
C GLY A 13 -6.54 -20.85 -23.93
N VAL A 14 -7.60 -21.63 -23.64
CA VAL A 14 -8.68 -21.22 -22.73
C VAL A 14 -8.15 -20.98 -21.32
N LEU A 15 -7.27 -21.83 -20.82
CA LEU A 15 -6.66 -21.66 -19.50
C LEU A 15 -5.82 -20.38 -19.39
N ILE A 16 -5.05 -20.06 -20.43
CA ILE A 16 -4.24 -18.83 -20.48
C ILE A 16 -5.14 -17.59 -20.49
N VAL A 17 -6.15 -17.57 -21.35
CA VAL A 17 -7.10 -16.45 -21.47
C VAL A 17 -7.88 -16.29 -20.17
N GLY A 18 -8.38 -17.38 -19.61
CA GLY A 18 -9.10 -17.39 -18.33
C GLY A 18 -8.25 -16.88 -17.18
N GLY A 19 -7.01 -17.36 -17.04
CA GLY A 19 -6.08 -16.90 -16.01
C GLY A 19 -5.71 -15.43 -16.15
N THR A 20 -5.44 -14.97 -17.37
CA THR A 20 -5.13 -13.57 -17.64
C THR A 20 -6.33 -12.67 -17.33
N MET A 21 -7.53 -13.07 -17.73
CA MET A 21 -8.74 -12.30 -17.47
C MET A 21 -9.08 -12.25 -15.98
N ALA A 22 -8.92 -13.36 -15.27
CA ALA A 22 -9.06 -13.39 -13.81
C ALA A 22 -8.07 -12.44 -13.13
N LEU A 23 -6.81 -12.44 -13.56
CA LEU A 23 -5.79 -11.54 -13.04
C LEU A 23 -6.15 -10.07 -13.30
N ILE A 24 -6.59 -9.74 -14.53
CA ILE A 24 -7.05 -8.40 -14.90
C ILE A 24 -8.20 -7.98 -13.99
N ILE A 25 -9.20 -8.84 -13.78
CA ILE A 25 -10.35 -8.55 -12.90
C ILE A 25 -9.90 -8.32 -11.46
N VAL A 26 -8.99 -9.16 -10.93
CA VAL A 26 -8.48 -9.00 -9.55
C VAL A 26 -7.73 -7.69 -9.40
N VAL A 27 -6.85 -7.35 -10.35
CA VAL A 27 -6.12 -6.07 -10.35
C VAL A 27 -7.08 -4.91 -10.50
N ALA A 28 -8.02 -4.97 -11.44
CA ALA A 28 -9.02 -3.92 -11.63
C ALA A 28 -9.88 -3.71 -10.38
N ARG A 29 -10.36 -4.77 -9.73
CA ARG A 29 -11.13 -4.69 -8.48
C ARG A 29 -10.29 -4.17 -7.31
N ARG A 30 -9.02 -4.57 -7.23
CA ARG A 30 -8.05 -4.06 -6.24
C ARG A 30 -7.79 -2.56 -6.44
N SER A 31 -7.69 -2.11 -7.70
CA SER A 31 -7.49 -0.71 -8.05
C SER A 31 -8.76 0.13 -7.96
N ALA A 32 -9.94 -0.46 -8.21
CA ALA A 32 -11.27 0.17 -8.18
C ALA A 32 -11.93 0.14 -6.79
N THR A 33 -11.37 -0.63 -5.86
CA THR A 33 -11.55 -0.40 -4.43
C THR A 33 -10.31 0.29 -3.87
N PRO A 34 -9.94 1.50 -4.35
CA PRO A 34 -9.17 2.32 -3.47
C PRO A 34 -10.20 2.74 -2.41
N THR A 35 -10.07 2.24 -1.19
CA THR A 35 -10.35 3.11 -0.06
C THR A 35 -9.38 4.29 -0.17
N VAL A 36 -9.60 5.17 -1.15
CA VAL A 36 -9.29 6.58 -0.99
C VAL A 36 -10.29 6.99 0.09
N ALA A 37 -9.97 6.69 1.35
CA ALA A 37 -10.44 7.53 2.42
C ALA A 37 -10.14 8.94 1.93
N ALA A 38 -11.18 9.73 1.65
CA ALA A 38 -11.05 11.05 1.07
C ALA A 38 -9.98 11.82 1.85
N LEU A 39 -8.76 11.84 1.31
CA LEU A 39 -7.67 12.56 1.95
C LEU A 39 -8.01 14.04 1.74
N PRO A 40 -8.04 14.85 2.80
CA PRO A 40 -8.23 16.28 2.63
C PRO A 40 -7.15 16.82 1.68
N ALA A 41 -7.53 17.73 0.77
CA ALA A 41 -6.66 18.29 -0.26
C ALA A 41 -5.37 18.93 0.29
N SER A 42 -5.37 19.25 1.59
CA SER A 42 -4.20 19.60 2.37
C SER A 42 -4.39 19.09 3.82
N MET A 43 -3.39 18.38 4.33
CA MET A 43 -3.33 17.99 5.75
C MET A 43 -2.10 18.65 6.36
N SER A 44 -2.32 19.53 7.35
CA SER A 44 -1.25 20.05 8.22
C SER A 44 -1.27 19.25 9.51
N ALA A 45 -0.32 18.32 9.64
CA ALA A 45 -0.03 17.66 10.90
C ALA A 45 1.29 18.22 11.44
N THR A 46 1.22 18.99 12.52
CA THR A 46 2.39 19.46 13.25
C THR A 46 2.85 18.35 14.18
N LEU A 47 3.91 17.64 13.78
CA LEU A 47 4.59 16.71 14.66
C LEU A 47 5.57 17.50 15.54
N ASP A 48 5.35 17.49 16.85
CA ASP A 48 6.35 17.90 17.85
C ASP A 48 7.52 16.91 17.82
N GLU A 49 8.38 17.05 16.80
CA GLU A 49 9.61 16.29 16.66
C GLU A 49 10.81 17.15 17.07
N PRO A 50 11.83 16.56 17.73
CA PRO A 50 13.03 17.28 18.13
C PRO A 50 13.75 17.87 16.91
N VAL A 51 14.41 19.01 17.11
CA VAL A 51 15.21 19.68 16.08
C VAL A 51 16.24 18.70 15.48
N GLY A 52 16.28 18.62 14.14
CA GLY A 52 17.16 17.69 13.41
C GLY A 52 16.51 16.38 12.95
N THR A 53 15.18 16.25 13.05
CA THR A 53 14.43 15.13 12.50
C THR A 53 14.21 15.28 10.99
N ARG A 54 14.50 14.23 10.23
CA ARG A 54 14.25 14.11 8.79
C ARG A 54 13.29 12.95 8.51
N ILE A 55 12.43 13.12 7.51
CA ILE A 55 11.58 12.05 7.00
C ILE A 55 12.45 11.14 6.14
N ALA A 56 12.66 9.89 6.59
CA ALA A 56 13.45 8.89 5.88
C ALA A 56 12.60 8.11 4.87
N GLY A 57 11.31 7.95 5.14
CA GLY A 57 10.39 7.21 4.28
C GLY A 57 8.94 7.39 4.69
N ILE A 58 8.03 7.23 3.73
CA ILE A 58 6.59 7.29 3.94
C ILE A 58 6.00 6.03 3.31
N ALA A 59 5.23 5.28 4.09
CA ALA A 59 4.54 4.07 3.63
C ALA A 59 3.05 4.15 4.02
N ALA A 60 2.16 3.87 3.07
CA ALA A 60 0.74 3.71 3.37
C ALA A 60 0.48 2.28 3.88
N VAL A 61 -0.07 2.16 5.09
CA VAL A 61 -0.40 0.89 5.74
C VAL A 61 -1.91 0.83 5.94
N GLN A 62 -2.61 0.10 5.07
CA GLN A 62 -4.08 0.02 5.04
C GLN A 62 -4.73 1.43 4.97
N ASP A 63 -5.28 1.91 6.09
CA ASP A 63 -5.93 3.22 6.22
C ASP A 63 -5.08 4.26 6.98
N ARG A 64 -3.79 3.95 7.23
CA ARG A 64 -2.88 4.78 8.03
C ARG A 64 -1.61 5.11 7.26
N LEU A 65 -1.04 6.28 7.54
CA LEU A 65 0.24 6.71 6.98
C LEU A 65 1.35 6.42 7.99
N ALA A 66 2.26 5.50 7.68
CA ALA A 66 3.46 5.28 8.46
C ALA A 66 4.58 6.19 7.94
N VAL A 67 5.03 7.11 8.78
CA VAL A 67 6.14 8.02 8.50
C VAL A 67 7.34 7.59 9.31
N GLN A 68 8.41 7.21 8.64
CA GLN A 68 9.69 6.92 9.27
C GLN A 68 10.47 8.22 9.46
N LEU A 69 10.85 8.49 10.71
CA LEU A 69 11.52 9.69 11.14
C LEU A 69 12.87 9.32 11.72
N GLN A 70 13.93 9.85 11.09
CA GLN A 70 15.32 9.65 11.49
C GLN A 70 15.92 10.98 11.94
N GLY A 71 16.83 10.95 12.90
CA GLY A 71 17.45 12.17 13.43
C GLY A 71 16.71 12.75 14.64
N GLY A 72 17.34 13.71 15.32
CA GLY A 72 16.85 14.28 16.59
C GLY A 72 16.78 13.30 17.78
N GLY A 73 17.16 12.03 17.61
CA GLY A 73 17.13 10.95 18.62
C GLY A 73 17.11 9.55 17.99
N THR A 74 16.52 8.56 18.66
CA THR A 74 16.36 7.16 18.17
C THR A 74 15.45 7.06 16.95
N ASP A 75 15.75 6.18 16.00
CA ASP A 75 14.87 5.96 14.83
C ASP A 75 13.47 5.53 15.28
N ARG A 76 12.44 6.12 14.65
CA ARG A 76 11.04 5.93 15.05
C ARG A 76 10.10 5.97 13.86
N VAL A 77 9.01 5.23 13.96
CA VAL A 77 7.93 5.21 12.97
C VAL A 77 6.68 5.78 13.63
N VAL A 78 6.12 6.82 13.02
CA VAL A 78 4.89 7.46 13.48
C VAL A 78 3.76 7.04 12.56
N LEU A 79 2.72 6.45 13.14
CA LEU A 79 1.50 6.15 12.42
C LEU A 79 0.58 7.37 12.55
N ILE A 80 0.24 7.96 11.42
CA ILE A 80 -0.64 9.11 11.30
C ILE A 80 -1.95 8.61 10.68
N ASP A 81 -3.07 9.02 11.24
CA ASP A 81 -4.36 8.86 10.60
C ASP A 81 -4.52 9.97 9.52
N PRO A 82 -4.54 9.62 8.22
CA PRO A 82 -4.64 10.57 7.12
C PRO A 82 -6.02 11.24 7.01
N ARG A 83 -7.00 10.84 7.83
CA ARG A 83 -8.32 11.50 7.90
C ARG A 83 -8.33 12.66 8.89
N THR A 84 -7.58 12.54 9.99
CA THR A 84 -7.64 13.47 11.12
C THR A 84 -6.32 14.22 11.36
N GLY A 85 -5.22 13.71 10.84
CA GLY A 85 -3.86 14.23 11.09
C GLY A 85 -3.35 13.86 12.47
N SER A 86 -4.12 13.06 13.20
CA SER A 86 -3.77 12.63 14.55
C SER A 86 -2.73 11.52 14.51
N VAL A 87 -1.80 11.58 15.45
CA VAL A 87 -0.81 10.52 15.67
C VAL A 87 -1.53 9.34 16.35
N ALA A 88 -1.75 8.29 15.57
CA ALA A 88 -2.37 7.06 16.04
C ALA A 88 -1.46 6.23 16.95
N GLY A 89 -0.14 6.39 16.79
CA GLY A 89 0.83 5.65 17.58
C GLY A 89 2.25 6.00 17.17
N ARG A 90 3.17 5.85 18.13
CA ARG A 90 4.60 6.01 17.92
C ARG A 90 5.29 4.68 18.22
N ILE A 91 6.14 4.23 17.31
CA ILE A 91 6.98 3.05 17.48
C ILE A 91 8.42 3.56 17.53
N SER A 92 9.09 3.43 18.68
CA SER A 92 10.51 3.74 18.82
C SER A 92 11.32 2.45 18.83
N LEU A 93 12.53 2.50 18.26
CA LEU A 93 13.53 1.46 18.49
C LEU A 93 14.14 1.68 19.89
N ALA A 94 13.88 0.75 20.81
CA ALA A 94 14.60 0.64 22.06
C ALA A 94 15.77 -0.34 21.87
N ARG A 95 17.01 0.14 21.98
CA ARG A 95 18.20 -0.69 22.14
C ARG A 95 18.95 -0.21 23.37
#